data_AF-A0A7S1IF47-F1
#
_entry.id   AF-A0A7S1IF47-F1
#
_cell.length_a   1.000
_cell.length_b   1.000
_cell.length_c   1.000
_cell.angle_alpha   90.00
_cell.angle_beta   90.00
_cell.angle_gamma   90.00
#
_symmetry.space_group_name_H-M   'P 1'
#
loop_
_entity.id
_entity.type
_entity.pdbx_description
1 polymer ?
#
loop_
_entity_poly.entity_id
_entity_poly.type
_entity_poly.pdbx_seq_one_letter_code
_entity_poly.pdbx_strand_id
1 'polypeptide(L)'
;LNAGSNALLESPTGTGKTLCLLCASLGWLIHYKGHRQQRMMHNPRPEAAGEFMPIRRIIYASRTHSQLAQVIRELKSTVYSQEISMAVLGSREQLCIHPKVSKQKGSVQNAMCRSLSKAHKCPFGNGTKKFKADSGALDGSFRVHDIEDLVSLGRQQTFCPFFLERDSQLTADVVLVPYNYLIDPDIRRSLQLNLKESIVIVDEAHNIAGMMTAS
;
A
#
# COMPACT_ATOMS: atom_id res chain seq x y z
N LEU A 1 -8.59 -2.90 -18.43
CA LEU A 1 -7.23 -3.00 -17.82
C LEU A 1 -6.11 -3.13 -18.87
N ASN A 2 -6.29 -3.88 -19.97
CA ASN A 2 -5.21 -4.11 -20.96
C ASN A 2 -4.82 -2.91 -21.86
N ALA A 3 -5.73 -1.97 -22.09
CA ALA A 3 -5.53 -0.89 -23.07
C ALA A 3 -4.84 0.38 -22.51
N GLY A 4 -4.45 0.40 -21.23
CA GLY A 4 -3.83 1.58 -20.61
C GLY A 4 -4.74 2.82 -20.56
N SER A 5 -6.06 2.61 -20.60
CA SER A 5 -7.06 3.69 -20.68
C SER A 5 -7.71 3.97 -19.32
N ASN A 6 -8.21 5.20 -19.16
CA ASN A 6 -9.00 5.60 -17.99
C ASN A 6 -10.46 5.16 -18.17
N ALA A 7 -11.13 4.80 -17.07
CA ALA A 7 -12.55 4.48 -17.06
C ALA A 7 -13.23 5.12 -15.84
N LEU A 8 -14.44 5.62 -16.04
CA LEU A 8 -15.33 6.06 -14.97
C LEU A 8 -16.46 5.04 -14.86
N LEU A 9 -16.64 4.46 -13.68
CA LEU A 9 -17.64 3.43 -13.41
C LEU A 9 -18.60 3.95 -12.33
N GLU A 10 -19.88 4.05 -12.68
CA GLU A 10 -20.95 4.42 -11.75
C GLU A 10 -21.83 3.21 -11.46
N SER A 11 -22.28 3.08 -10.22
CA SER A 11 -23.22 2.03 -9.81
C SER A 11 -24.00 2.49 -8.57
N PRO A 12 -25.15 1.90 -8.24
CA PRO A 12 -25.91 2.22 -7.03
C PRO A 12 -25.21 1.73 -5.74
N THR A 13 -25.36 2.44 -4.63
CA THR A 13 -24.84 2.02 -3.30
C THR A 13 -25.39 0.65 -2.88
N GLY A 14 -24.60 -0.13 -2.14
CA GLY A 14 -25.03 -1.45 -1.63
C GLY A 14 -24.93 -2.62 -2.62
N THR A 15 -24.33 -2.42 -3.80
CA THR A 15 -24.20 -3.45 -4.86
C THR A 15 -22.90 -4.24 -4.82
N GLY A 16 -22.11 -4.14 -3.74
CA GLY A 16 -20.83 -4.85 -3.64
C GLY A 16 -19.75 -4.34 -4.61
N LYS A 17 -19.77 -3.05 -4.95
CA LYS A 17 -18.81 -2.41 -5.87
C LYS A 17 -17.36 -2.74 -5.53
N THR A 18 -17.00 -2.55 -4.26
CA THR A 18 -15.65 -2.69 -3.75
C THR A 18 -15.17 -4.12 -3.98
N LEU A 19 -15.93 -5.12 -3.54
CA LEU A 19 -15.63 -6.53 -3.79
C LEU A 19 -15.55 -6.86 -5.29
N CYS A 20 -16.48 -6.37 -6.11
CA CYS A 20 -16.45 -6.60 -7.56
C CYS A 20 -15.18 -6.00 -8.22
N LEU A 21 -14.84 -4.77 -7.88
CA LEU A 21 -13.65 -4.07 -8.35
C LEU A 21 -12.36 -4.77 -7.89
N LEU A 22 -12.31 -5.17 -6.63
CA LEU A 22 -11.20 -5.94 -6.08
C LEU A 22 -11.04 -7.26 -6.82
N CYS A 23 -12.11 -8.05 -6.95
CA CYS A 23 -12.06 -9.36 -7.61
C CYS A 23 -11.63 -9.26 -9.08
N ALA A 24 -12.18 -8.31 -9.84
CA ALA A 24 -11.81 -8.11 -11.23
C ALA A 24 -10.34 -7.67 -11.39
N SER A 25 -9.88 -6.75 -10.53
CA SER A 25 -8.53 -6.20 -10.60
C SER A 25 -7.48 -7.20 -10.12
N LEU A 26 -7.74 -7.91 -9.03
CA LEU A 26 -6.84 -8.92 -8.45
C LEU A 26 -6.73 -10.14 -9.35
N GLY A 27 -7.86 -10.64 -9.89
CA GLY A 27 -7.86 -11.74 -10.84
C GLY A 27 -7.01 -11.41 -12.07
N TRP A 28 -7.13 -10.19 -12.60
CA TRP A 28 -6.25 -9.72 -13.68
C TRP A 28 -4.78 -9.65 -13.26
N LEU A 29 -4.47 -9.13 -12.07
CA LEU A 29 -3.09 -8.98 -11.60
C LEU A 29 -2.41 -10.33 -11.40
N ILE A 30 -3.09 -11.30 -10.81
CA ILE A 30 -2.58 -12.66 -10.59
C ILE A 30 -2.32 -13.33 -11.94
N HIS A 31 -3.30 -13.26 -12.86
CA HIS A 31 -3.14 -13.78 -14.21
C HIS A 31 -1.94 -13.14 -14.94
N TYR A 32 -1.77 -11.82 -14.83
CA TYR A 32 -0.65 -11.09 -15.41
C TYR A 32 0.69 -11.53 -14.81
N LYS A 33 0.78 -11.67 -13.48
CA LYS A 33 1.99 -12.13 -12.79
C LYS A 33 2.36 -13.55 -13.22
N GLY A 34 1.40 -14.46 -13.33
CA GLY A 34 1.60 -15.81 -13.82
C GLY A 34 2.15 -15.84 -15.25
N HIS A 35 1.56 -15.06 -16.17
CA HIS A 35 2.05 -14.93 -17.55
C HIS A 35 3.46 -14.34 -17.61
N ARG A 36 3.73 -13.28 -16.83
CA ARG A 36 5.05 -12.66 -16.77
C ARG A 36 6.10 -13.64 -16.24
N GLN A 37 5.78 -14.41 -15.20
CA GLN A 37 6.69 -15.41 -14.63
C GLN A 37 7.00 -16.51 -15.64
N GLN A 38 5.98 -17.06 -16.30
CA GLN A 38 6.17 -18.06 -17.36
C GLN A 38 7.06 -17.53 -18.49
N ARG A 39 6.85 -16.29 -18.95
CA ARG A 39 7.70 -15.67 -19.98
C ARG A 39 9.14 -15.50 -19.52
N MET A 40 9.36 -15.05 -18.29
CA MET A 40 10.71 -14.90 -17.72
C MET A 40 11.44 -16.25 -17.58
N MET A 41 10.72 -17.34 -17.35
CA MET A 41 11.29 -18.70 -17.32
C MET A 41 11.69 -19.18 -18.71
N HIS A 42 10.90 -18.86 -19.75
CA HIS A 42 11.18 -19.26 -21.14
C HIS A 42 12.22 -18.36 -21.82
N ASN A 43 12.26 -17.08 -21.48
CA ASN A 43 13.23 -16.11 -21.99
C ASN A 43 13.72 -15.21 -20.84
N PRO A 44 14.89 -15.52 -20.22
CA PRO A 44 15.43 -14.76 -19.10
C PRO A 44 15.93 -13.36 -19.45
N ARG A 45 16.09 -13.03 -20.76
CA ARG A 45 16.52 -11.71 -21.24
C ARG A 45 15.52 -11.11 -22.24
N PRO A 46 14.26 -10.89 -21.83
CA PRO A 46 13.22 -10.41 -22.74
C PRO A 46 13.47 -8.97 -23.20
N GLU A 47 14.23 -8.18 -22.43
CA GLU A 47 14.62 -6.80 -22.76
C GLU A 47 15.50 -6.72 -24.02
N ALA A 48 16.39 -7.70 -24.22
CA ALA A 48 17.23 -7.76 -25.41
C ALA A 48 16.43 -8.09 -26.69
N ALA A 49 15.25 -8.70 -26.53
CA ALA A 49 14.33 -9.03 -27.62
C ALA A 49 13.24 -7.95 -27.83
N GLY A 50 13.28 -6.84 -27.09
CA GLY A 50 12.25 -5.79 -27.16
C GLY A 50 10.90 -6.19 -26.52
N GLU A 51 10.84 -7.32 -25.81
CA GLU A 51 9.62 -7.86 -25.20
C GLU A 51 9.49 -7.45 -23.72
N PHE A 52 9.51 -6.15 -23.45
CA PHE A 52 9.41 -5.66 -22.07
C PHE A 52 8.00 -5.82 -21.50
N MET A 53 7.85 -6.66 -20.47
CA MET A 53 6.61 -6.84 -19.72
C MET A 53 6.78 -6.26 -18.30
N PRO A 54 6.27 -5.03 -18.02
CA PRO A 54 6.55 -4.34 -16.76
C PRO A 54 5.99 -5.05 -15.53
N ILE A 55 6.49 -4.71 -14.35
CA ILE A 55 5.83 -5.10 -13.09
C ILE A 55 4.57 -4.24 -12.95
N ARG A 56 3.44 -4.90 -12.71
CA ARG A 56 2.14 -4.26 -12.47
C ARG A 56 1.79 -4.40 -11.00
N ARG A 57 1.11 -3.39 -10.47
CA ARG A 57 0.51 -3.39 -9.13
C ARG A 57 -0.78 -2.58 -9.12
N ILE A 58 -1.59 -2.78 -8.09
CA ILE A 58 -2.83 -2.04 -7.87
C ILE A 58 -2.59 -1.01 -6.77
N ILE A 59 -2.95 0.25 -7.02
CA ILE A 59 -2.97 1.31 -6.03
C ILE A 59 -4.44 1.66 -5.81
N TYR A 60 -4.98 1.30 -4.66
CA TYR A 60 -6.36 1.57 -4.31
C TYR A 60 -6.41 2.75 -3.35
N ALA A 61 -7.07 3.80 -3.77
CA ALA A 61 -7.19 5.01 -3.02
C ALA A 61 -8.57 5.09 -2.37
N SER A 62 -8.64 5.57 -1.12
CA SER A 62 -9.91 5.91 -0.47
C SER A 62 -9.84 7.22 0.34
N ARG A 63 -10.99 7.79 0.73
CA ARG A 63 -11.05 9.10 1.43
C ARG A 63 -10.59 8.97 2.85
N THR A 64 -11.07 7.93 3.53
CA THR A 64 -10.85 7.73 4.95
C THR A 64 -10.18 6.40 5.22
N HIS A 65 -9.49 6.31 6.36
CA HIS A 65 -8.93 5.05 6.83
C HIS A 65 -9.99 4.02 7.17
N SER A 66 -11.19 4.44 7.59
CA SER A 66 -12.30 3.51 7.83
C SER A 66 -12.79 2.83 6.54
N GLN A 67 -12.79 3.56 5.41
CA GLN A 67 -13.08 2.97 4.10
C GLN A 67 -11.96 2.02 3.66
N LEU A 68 -10.69 2.39 3.84
CA LEU A 68 -9.58 1.48 3.57
C LEU A 68 -9.68 0.22 4.43
N ALA A 69 -10.02 0.33 5.71
CA ALA A 69 -10.22 -0.82 6.58
C ALA A 69 -11.37 -1.72 6.09
N GLN A 70 -12.43 -1.15 5.50
CA GLN A 70 -13.47 -1.95 4.85
C GLN A 70 -12.95 -2.71 3.63
N VAL A 71 -12.19 -2.04 2.76
CA VAL A 71 -11.53 -2.67 1.61
C VAL A 71 -10.63 -3.83 2.06
N ILE A 72 -9.88 -3.66 3.15
CA ILE A 72 -9.03 -4.71 3.73
C ILE A 72 -9.88 -5.90 4.20
N ARG A 73 -11.00 -5.67 4.90
CA ARG A 73 -11.90 -6.75 5.34
C ARG A 73 -12.48 -7.52 4.16
N GLU A 74 -12.91 -6.82 3.12
CA GLU A 74 -13.40 -7.46 1.89
C GLU A 74 -12.29 -8.27 1.23
N LEU A 75 -11.08 -7.71 1.11
CA LEU A 75 -9.91 -8.41 0.57
C LEU A 75 -9.56 -9.67 1.36
N LYS A 76 -9.55 -9.61 2.70
CA LYS A 76 -9.34 -10.75 3.61
C LYS A 76 -10.34 -11.88 3.37
N SER A 77 -11.57 -11.57 2.93
CA SER A 77 -12.61 -12.55 2.63
C SER A 77 -12.46 -13.26 1.27
N THR A 78 -11.54 -12.80 0.42
CA THR A 78 -11.32 -13.37 -0.91
C THR A 78 -10.25 -14.46 -0.91
N VAL A 79 -10.31 -15.34 -1.91
CA VAL A 79 -9.26 -16.35 -2.19
C VAL A 79 -7.91 -15.72 -2.51
N TYR A 80 -7.91 -14.48 -2.99
CA TYR A 80 -6.70 -13.75 -3.38
C TYR A 80 -5.81 -13.38 -2.18
N SER A 81 -6.36 -13.34 -0.97
CA SER A 81 -5.65 -12.95 0.26
C SER A 81 -4.38 -13.76 0.55
N GLN A 82 -4.31 -15.00 0.03
CA GLN A 82 -3.14 -15.88 0.20
C GLN A 82 -2.06 -15.68 -0.88
N GLU A 83 -2.43 -15.13 -2.04
CA GLU A 83 -1.53 -15.04 -3.21
C GLU A 83 -0.90 -13.66 -3.37
N ILE A 84 -1.59 -12.61 -2.90
CA ILE A 84 -1.15 -11.23 -3.04
C ILE A 84 -0.43 -10.74 -1.78
N SER A 85 0.43 -9.74 -1.96
CA SER A 85 1.02 -8.96 -0.87
C SER A 85 0.42 -7.56 -0.86
N MET A 86 0.13 -7.02 0.33
CA MET A 86 -0.40 -5.68 0.46
C MET A 86 0.46 -4.77 1.34
N ALA A 87 0.30 -3.47 1.11
CA ALA A 87 0.72 -2.41 2.01
C ALA A 87 -0.43 -1.41 2.21
N VAL A 88 -0.57 -0.85 3.40
CA VAL A 88 -1.51 0.22 3.73
C VAL A 88 -0.74 1.44 4.23
N LEU A 89 -0.77 2.52 3.44
CA LEU A 89 -0.10 3.75 3.81
C LEU A 89 -0.97 4.57 4.77
N GLY A 90 -0.30 5.14 5.78
CA GLY A 90 -0.94 5.99 6.77
C GLY A 90 0.04 6.98 7.37
N SER A 91 -0.50 7.91 8.14
CA SER A 91 0.32 8.91 8.82
C SER A 91 1.03 8.32 10.04
N ARG A 92 2.02 9.04 10.57
CA ARG A 92 2.63 8.69 11.85
C ARG A 92 1.62 8.74 13.00
N GLU A 93 0.54 9.50 12.90
CA GLU A 93 -0.49 9.56 13.93
C GLU A 93 -1.22 8.22 14.10
N GLN A 94 -1.29 7.43 13.02
CA GLN A 94 -1.94 6.12 13.03
C GLN A 94 -0.95 4.98 13.28
N LEU A 95 0.25 5.07 12.70
CA LEU A 95 1.22 3.96 12.67
C LEU A 95 2.33 4.07 13.72
N CYS A 96 2.56 5.24 14.34
CA CYS A 96 3.65 5.39 15.30
C CYS A 96 3.31 4.77 16.66
N ILE A 97 4.15 3.83 17.10
CA ILE A 97 4.03 3.16 18.40
C ILE A 97 5.07 3.62 19.44
N HIS A 98 5.97 4.54 19.08
CA HIS A 98 6.97 5.05 20.02
C HIS A 98 6.31 5.91 21.13
N PRO A 99 6.44 5.57 22.43
CA PRO A 99 5.63 6.15 23.52
C PRO A 99 5.63 7.67 23.65
N LYS A 100 6.73 8.33 23.26
CA LYS A 100 6.85 9.81 23.28
C LYS A 100 6.41 10.47 21.98
N VAL A 101 6.59 9.80 20.85
CA VAL A 101 6.33 10.39 19.52
C VAL A 101 4.86 10.24 19.17
N SER A 102 4.23 9.10 19.52
CA SER A 102 2.81 8.84 19.28
C SER A 102 1.88 9.84 19.98
N LYS A 103 2.36 10.50 21.05
CA LYS A 103 1.61 11.54 21.78
C LYS A 103 1.63 12.91 21.09
N GLN A 104 2.53 13.12 20.13
CA GLN A 104 2.63 14.36 19.37
C GLN A 104 1.79 14.24 18.08
N LYS A 105 1.43 15.38 17.48
CA LYS A 105 0.68 15.44 16.21
C LYS A 105 1.39 16.31 15.16
N GLY A 106 1.03 16.11 13.89
CA GLY A 106 1.47 16.94 12.78
C GLY A 106 2.99 17.13 12.65
N SER A 107 3.42 18.37 12.45
CA SER A 107 4.83 18.73 12.18
C SER A 107 5.76 18.37 13.35
N VAL A 108 5.31 18.55 14.59
CA VAL A 108 6.07 18.24 15.81
C VAL A 108 6.36 16.74 15.90
N GLN A 109 5.34 15.90 15.63
CA GLN A 109 5.51 14.46 15.58
C GLN A 109 6.55 14.05 14.52
N ASN A 110 6.44 14.62 13.32
CA ASN A 110 7.35 14.35 12.21
C ASN A 110 8.79 14.77 12.53
N ALA A 111 8.98 15.95 13.14
CA ALA A 111 10.29 16.44 13.55
C ALA A 111 10.93 15.55 14.63
N MET A 112 10.16 15.18 15.66
CA MET A 112 10.65 14.30 16.73
C MET A 112 11.01 12.91 16.19
N CYS A 113 10.17 12.33 15.32
CA CYS A 113 10.45 11.06 14.67
C CYS A 113 11.76 11.13 13.87
N ARG A 114 11.92 12.15 13.02
CA ARG A 114 13.14 12.34 12.22
C ARG A 114 14.39 12.49 13.09
N SER A 115 14.30 13.28 14.18
CA SER A 115 15.41 13.48 15.11
C SER A 115 15.86 12.15 15.76
N LEU A 116 14.92 11.37 16.27
CA LEU A 116 15.22 10.07 16.88
C LEU A 116 15.74 9.05 15.87
N SER A 117 15.18 9.01 14.66
CA SER A 117 15.65 8.13 13.60
C SER A 117 17.07 8.47 13.15
N LYS A 118 17.39 9.75 12.95
CA LYS A 118 18.74 10.19 12.56
C LYS A 118 19.78 9.89 13.64
N ALA A 119 19.39 10.01 14.91
CA ALA A 119 20.27 9.69 16.04
C ALA A 119 20.31 8.18 16.35
N HIS A 120 19.63 7.32 15.59
CA HIS A 120 19.47 5.88 15.87
C HIS A 120 18.92 5.58 17.29
N LYS A 121 18.09 6.48 17.84
CA LYS A 121 17.51 6.37 19.19
C LYS A 121 16.09 5.80 19.21
N CYS A 122 15.49 5.51 18.06
CA CYS A 122 14.16 4.91 18.00
C CYS A 122 14.29 3.37 18.00
N PRO A 123 13.93 2.67 19.09
CA PRO A 123 14.06 1.20 19.16
C PRO A 123 13.24 0.50 18.07
N PHE A 124 12.00 0.95 17.85
CA PHE A 124 11.12 0.40 16.81
C PHE A 124 11.67 0.61 15.40
N GLY A 125 12.19 1.81 15.10
CA GLY A 125 12.74 2.11 13.78
C GLY A 125 13.99 1.30 13.47
N ASN A 126 14.84 1.08 14.48
CA ASN A 126 16.02 0.23 14.35
C ASN A 126 15.63 -1.25 14.21
N GLY A 127 14.60 -1.69 14.94
CA GLY A 127 14.08 -3.06 14.90
C GLY A 127 13.43 -3.46 13.57
N THR A 128 12.94 -2.51 12.77
CA THR A 128 12.31 -2.80 11.47
C THR A 128 13.24 -3.56 10.51
N LYS A 129 14.54 -3.24 10.47
CA LYS A 129 15.48 -3.95 9.59
C LYS A 129 15.66 -5.41 10.01
N LYS A 130 15.75 -5.64 11.33
CA LYS A 130 15.88 -6.98 11.90
C LYS A 130 14.62 -7.81 11.63
N PHE A 131 13.44 -7.25 11.92
CA PHE A 131 12.16 -7.92 11.67
C PHE A 131 12.01 -8.37 10.21
N LYS A 132 12.42 -7.54 9.25
CA LYS A 132 12.37 -7.91 7.82
C LYS A 132 13.28 -9.07 7.45
N ALA A 133 14.46 -9.15 8.07
CA ALA A 133 15.41 -10.22 7.83
C ALA A 133 14.95 -11.54 8.47
N ASP A 134 14.40 -11.46 9.69
CA ASP A 134 14.01 -12.63 10.48
C ASP A 134 12.65 -13.20 10.02
N SER A 135 11.69 -12.34 9.69
CA SER A 135 10.31 -12.73 9.34
C SER A 135 10.06 -12.82 7.83
N GLY A 136 11.13 -12.81 7.02
CA GLY A 136 11.08 -13.06 5.58
C GLY A 136 9.93 -12.34 4.88
N ALA A 137 9.84 -11.01 5.00
CA ALA A 137 8.81 -10.20 4.35
C ALA A 137 7.37 -10.75 4.50
N LEU A 138 6.75 -10.62 5.68
CA LEU A 138 5.31 -10.86 5.91
C LEU A 138 4.84 -12.23 5.35
N ASP A 139 5.18 -13.32 6.03
CA ASP A 139 4.65 -14.63 5.68
C ASP A 139 3.14 -14.76 6.02
N GLY A 140 2.48 -15.71 5.33
CA GLY A 140 1.11 -16.15 5.64
C GLY A 140 0.08 -15.04 5.90
N SER A 141 -0.46 -15.05 7.12
CA SER A 141 -1.58 -14.22 7.58
C SER A 141 -1.29 -12.73 7.62
N PHE A 142 -0.03 -12.30 7.47
CA PHE A 142 0.34 -10.89 7.46
C PHE A 142 0.46 -10.28 6.07
N ARG A 143 0.24 -11.06 5.01
CA ARG A 143 0.17 -10.55 3.62
C ARG A 143 -0.95 -9.54 3.41
N VAL A 144 -2.05 -9.73 4.14
CA VAL A 144 -3.21 -8.85 4.15
C VAL A 144 -3.54 -8.48 5.59
N HIS A 145 -3.24 -7.25 5.98
CA HIS A 145 -3.36 -6.76 7.35
C HIS A 145 -3.97 -5.36 7.36
N ASP A 146 -4.62 -5.00 8.47
CA ASP A 146 -5.02 -3.62 8.73
C ASP A 146 -3.99 -2.89 9.63
N ILE A 147 -4.24 -1.60 9.84
CA ILE A 147 -3.32 -0.73 10.61
C ILE A 147 -3.27 -1.20 12.06
N GLU A 148 -4.41 -1.63 12.60
CA GLU A 148 -4.58 -2.09 13.98
C GLU A 148 -3.80 -3.38 14.24
N ASP A 149 -3.90 -4.36 13.34
CA ASP A 149 -3.12 -5.59 13.34
C ASP A 149 -1.62 -5.28 13.34
N LEU A 150 -1.20 -4.38 12.45
CA LEU A 150 0.20 -3.99 12.29
C LEU A 150 0.77 -3.23 13.48
N VAL A 151 0.00 -2.32 14.06
CA VAL A 151 0.37 -1.61 15.28
C VAL A 151 0.52 -2.58 16.45
N SER A 152 -0.37 -3.56 16.55
CA SER A 152 -0.33 -4.58 17.60
C SER A 152 0.90 -5.48 17.45
N LEU A 153 1.17 -5.97 16.24
CA LEU A 153 2.35 -6.79 15.95
C LEU A 153 3.66 -6.01 16.16
N GLY A 154 3.71 -4.75 15.71
CA GLY A 154 4.88 -3.89 15.88
C GLY A 154 5.25 -3.66 17.35
N ARG A 155 4.26 -3.63 18.24
CA ARG A 155 4.48 -3.57 19.69
C ARG A 155 5.03 -4.87 20.25
N GLN A 156 4.52 -6.00 19.79
CA GLN A 156 4.94 -7.33 20.25
C GLN A 156 6.36 -7.68 19.78
N GLN A 157 6.68 -7.37 18.53
CA GLN A 157 7.94 -7.76 17.89
C GLN A 157 8.96 -6.62 17.77
N THR A 158 8.66 -5.45 18.34
CA THR A 158 9.57 -4.28 18.41
C THR A 158 10.07 -3.83 17.03
N PHE A 159 9.15 -3.60 16.09
CA PHE A 159 9.45 -2.93 14.82
C PHE A 159 8.55 -1.71 14.62
N CYS A 160 8.92 -0.79 13.72
CA CYS A 160 8.12 0.39 13.40
C CYS A 160 7.13 0.10 12.27
N PRO A 161 5.79 0.10 12.52
CA PRO A 161 4.76 -0.07 11.49
C PRO A 161 4.91 0.92 10.34
N PHE A 162 5.13 2.20 10.67
CA PHE A 162 5.26 3.27 9.67
C PHE A 162 6.41 3.02 8.69
N PHE A 163 7.58 2.61 9.17
CA PHE A 163 8.71 2.31 8.29
C PHE A 163 8.56 0.97 7.58
N LEU A 164 7.86 0.00 8.18
CA LEU A 164 7.56 -1.25 7.49
C LEU A 164 6.70 -0.98 6.25
N GLU A 165 5.55 -0.33 6.41
CA GLU A 165 4.62 -0.04 5.29
C GLU A 165 5.24 0.83 4.20
N ARG A 166 6.03 1.84 4.60
CA ARG A 166 6.72 2.72 3.66
C ARG A 166 7.64 1.96 2.72
N ASP A 167 8.27 0.89 3.21
CA ASP A 167 9.16 0.07 2.42
C ASP A 167 8.39 -1.06 1.71
N SER A 168 7.41 -1.69 2.38
CA SER A 168 6.59 -2.78 1.83
C SER A 168 5.84 -2.34 0.58
N GLN A 169 5.35 -1.10 0.53
CA GLN A 169 4.65 -0.58 -0.65
C GLN A 169 5.48 -0.61 -1.95
N LEU A 170 6.82 -0.60 -1.84
CA LEU A 170 7.71 -0.60 -3.02
C LEU A 170 7.62 -1.90 -3.81
N THR A 171 7.29 -3.01 -3.14
CA THR A 171 7.23 -4.35 -3.72
C THR A 171 5.86 -5.00 -3.62
N ALA A 172 4.90 -4.37 -2.94
CA ALA A 172 3.55 -4.90 -2.75
C ALA A 172 2.75 -4.95 -4.05
N ASP A 173 1.91 -5.97 -4.16
CA ASP A 173 0.96 -6.15 -5.27
C ASP A 173 -0.20 -5.15 -5.17
N VAL A 174 -0.63 -4.85 -3.95
CA VAL A 174 -1.70 -3.90 -3.65
C VAL A 174 -1.21 -2.86 -2.65
N VAL A 175 -1.35 -1.58 -2.99
CA VAL A 175 -1.05 -0.47 -2.08
C VAL A 175 -2.34 0.31 -1.81
N LEU A 176 -2.80 0.26 -0.56
CA LEU A 176 -3.93 1.05 -0.09
C LEU A 176 -3.43 2.42 0.37
N VAL A 177 -4.02 3.50 -0.15
CA VAL A 177 -3.58 4.86 0.13
C VAL A 177 -4.75 5.81 0.41
N PRO A 178 -4.58 6.78 1.32
CA PRO A 178 -5.46 7.95 1.38
C PRO A 178 -5.38 8.76 0.08
N TYR A 179 -6.49 9.31 -0.42
CA TYR A 179 -6.50 10.07 -1.68
C TYR A 179 -5.49 11.22 -1.73
N ASN A 180 -5.30 11.91 -0.61
CA ASN A 180 -4.34 13.02 -0.53
C ASN A 180 -2.92 12.56 -0.84
N TYR A 181 -2.56 11.29 -0.64
CA TYR A 181 -1.22 10.77 -0.95
C TYR A 181 -1.03 10.58 -2.46
N LEU A 182 -2.11 10.45 -3.23
CA LEU A 182 -2.06 10.45 -4.69
C LEU A 182 -1.98 11.85 -5.27
N ILE A 183 -2.76 12.79 -4.72
CA ILE A 183 -2.97 14.13 -5.28
C ILE A 183 -1.81 15.06 -4.91
N ASP A 184 -1.35 15.02 -3.65
CA ASP A 184 -0.27 15.87 -3.16
C ASP A 184 1.09 15.40 -3.72
N PRO A 185 1.77 16.21 -4.56
CA PRO A 185 3.03 15.82 -5.17
C PRO A 185 4.18 15.72 -4.15
N ASP A 186 4.15 16.48 -3.05
CA ASP A 186 5.18 16.43 -2.01
C ASP A 186 5.08 15.16 -1.19
N ILE A 187 3.87 14.78 -0.80
CA ILE A 187 3.64 13.50 -0.13
C ILE A 187 4.06 12.35 -1.03
N ARG A 188 3.65 12.36 -2.31
CA ARG A 188 3.98 11.33 -3.29
C ARG A 188 5.49 11.18 -3.50
N ARG A 189 6.22 12.30 -3.62
CA ARG A 189 7.69 12.32 -3.72
C ARG A 189 8.36 11.77 -2.46
N SER A 190 7.89 12.21 -1.29
CA SER A 190 8.43 11.78 0.01
C SER A 190 8.27 10.27 0.25
N LEU A 191 7.13 9.71 -0.19
CA LEU A 191 6.83 8.28 -0.09
C LEU A 191 7.45 7.44 -1.22
N GLN A 192 7.99 8.07 -2.27
CA GLN A 192 8.44 7.39 -3.50
C GLN A 192 7.32 6.53 -4.12
N LEU A 193 6.08 7.01 -4.05
CA LEU A 193 4.92 6.31 -4.59
C LEU A 193 4.87 6.47 -6.12
N ASN A 194 5.38 5.45 -6.82
CA ASN A 194 5.44 5.43 -8.28
C ASN A 194 4.13 4.93 -8.91
N LEU A 195 3.42 5.78 -9.64
CA LEU A 195 2.17 5.43 -10.31
C LEU A 195 2.37 4.80 -11.69
N LYS A 196 3.60 4.84 -12.24
CA LYS A 196 3.88 4.28 -13.57
C LYS A 196 3.60 2.78 -13.59
N GLU A 197 3.10 2.34 -14.73
CA GLU A 197 2.71 0.95 -14.99
C GLU A 197 1.77 0.33 -13.93
N SER A 198 1.04 1.14 -13.15
CA SER A 198 0.15 0.66 -12.09
C SER A 198 -1.32 0.85 -12.46
N ILE A 199 -2.20 -0.01 -11.94
CA ILE A 199 -3.64 0.22 -11.98
C ILE A 199 -3.98 1.10 -10.79
N VAL A 200 -4.48 2.30 -11.03
CA VAL A 200 -4.95 3.20 -9.96
C VAL A 200 -6.46 3.13 -9.89
N ILE A 201 -6.98 2.70 -8.74
CA ILE A 201 -8.41 2.68 -8.44
C ILE A 201 -8.67 3.79 -7.46
N VAL A 202 -9.56 4.72 -7.81
CA VAL A 202 -9.99 5.78 -6.91
C VAL A 202 -11.45 5.55 -6.60
N ASP A 203 -11.71 5.03 -5.41
CA ASP A 203 -13.08 4.86 -4.91
C ASP A 203 -13.70 6.23 -4.62
N GLU A 204 -15.02 6.36 -4.49
CA GLU A 204 -15.71 7.60 -4.06
C GLU A 204 -15.14 8.93 -4.63
N ALA A 205 -14.77 8.90 -5.92
CA ALA A 205 -13.99 9.94 -6.59
C ALA A 205 -14.71 11.29 -6.70
N HIS A 206 -16.01 11.34 -6.40
CA HIS A 206 -16.80 12.57 -6.36
C HIS A 206 -16.23 13.62 -5.38
N ASN A 207 -15.46 13.18 -4.37
CA ASN A 207 -14.82 14.07 -3.40
C ASN A 207 -13.49 14.70 -3.86
N ILE A 208 -12.94 14.27 -5.01
CA ILE A 208 -11.61 14.73 -5.46
C ILE A 208 -11.63 16.22 -5.83
N ALA A 209 -12.68 16.67 -6.50
CA ALA A 209 -12.79 18.06 -6.99
C ALA A 209 -12.68 19.09 -5.86
N GLY A 210 -13.32 18.83 -4.72
CA GLY A 210 -13.27 19.72 -3.55
C GLY A 210 -11.91 19.76 -2.83
N MET A 211 -11.03 18.78 -3.05
CA MET A 211 -9.69 18.75 -2.45
C MET A 211 -8.66 19.49 -3.30
N MET A 212 -8.81 19.49 -4.63
CA MET A 212 -7.88 20.18 -5.54
C MET A 212 -7.99 21.71 -5.45
N THR A 213 -9.12 22.24 -4.99
CA THR A 213 -9.34 23.68 -4.80
C THR A 213 -8.84 24.20 -3.45
N ALA A 214 -8.41 23.31 -2.55
CA ALA A 214 -8.00 23.64 -1.18
C ALA A 214 -6.47 23.60 -0.97
N SER A 215 -5.70 23.41 -2.05
CA SER A 215 -4.21 23.35 -2.04
C SER A 215 -3.61 24.62 -2.64
#